data_AF-A0ABD4L017-F1
#
_entry.id   AF-A0ABD4L017-F1
#
_cell.length_a   1.000
_cell.length_b   1.000
_cell.length_c   1.000
_cell.angle_alpha   90.00
_cell.angle_beta   90.00
_cell.angle_gamma   90.00
#
_symmetry.space_group_name_H-M   'P 1'
#
loop_
_entity.id
_entity.type
_entity.pdbx_description
1 polymer ?
#
loop_
_entity_poly.entity_id
_entity_poly.type
_entity_poly.pdbx_seq_one_letter_code
_entity_poly.pdbx_strand_id
1 'polypeptide(L)'
;MRFPPPVDVQPLLGLSLRDTQKGREGRIVGVDQSQATPVLWVCWAPGQGSERVELTREQFDALLAACRPPAPKPSYRAAEPTADTDTQIEPRRQVARR
;
A
#
# COMPACT_ATOMS: atom_id res chain seq x y z
N MET A 1 25.82 2.10 -5.93
CA MET A 1 25.02 1.53 -4.84
C MET A 1 23.73 2.33 -4.73
N ARG A 2 22.56 1.68 -4.71
CA ARG A 2 21.26 2.36 -4.55
C ARG A 2 20.85 2.19 -3.09
N PHE A 3 20.78 3.29 -2.35
CA PHE A 3 20.24 3.26 -0.99
C PHE A 3 18.72 3.04 -1.07
N PRO A 4 18.13 2.21 -0.20
CA PRO A 4 16.68 2.09 -0.14
C PRO A 4 16.06 3.46 0.17
N PRO A 5 14.86 3.74 -0.37
CA PRO A 5 14.15 4.97 -0.02
C PRO A 5 13.93 5.04 1.50
N PRO A 6 13.95 6.25 2.09
CA PRO A 6 13.66 6.42 3.52
C PRO A 6 12.28 5.84 3.83
N VAL A 7 12.21 5.08 4.92
CA VAL A 7 10.96 4.51 5.42
C VAL A 7 10.13 5.65 6.01
N ASP A 8 8.96 5.89 5.42
CA ASP A 8 7.99 6.85 5.95
C ASP A 8 7.22 6.23 7.12
N VAL A 9 7.39 6.82 8.30
CA VAL A 9 6.79 6.38 9.57
C VAL A 9 5.63 7.27 10.01
N GLN A 10 5.39 8.39 9.31
CA GLN A 10 4.28 9.29 9.65
C GLN A 10 2.92 8.60 9.73
N PRO A 11 2.59 7.61 8.86
CA PRO A 11 1.32 6.90 8.95
C PRO A 11 1.08 6.18 10.27
N LEU A 12 2.12 5.87 11.06
CA LEU A 12 1.98 5.20 12.35
C LEU A 12 1.56 6.15 13.47
N LEU A 13 1.90 7.43 13.37
CA LEU A 13 1.63 8.39 14.44
C LEU A 13 0.13 8.63 14.58
N GLY A 14 -0.37 8.57 15.82
CA GLY A 14 -1.78 8.70 16.15
C GLY A 14 -2.62 7.43 15.95
N LEU A 15 -2.05 6.35 15.40
CA LEU A 15 -2.75 5.07 15.33
C LEU A 15 -2.91 4.44 16.71
N SER A 16 -3.98 3.66 16.86
CA SER A 16 -4.18 2.81 18.03
C SER A 16 -3.35 1.53 17.89
N LEU A 17 -2.58 1.22 18.93
CA LEU A 17 -1.88 -0.04 19.10
C LEU A 17 -2.58 -0.85 20.20
N ARG A 18 -2.94 -2.10 19.89
CA ARG A 18 -3.53 -3.02 20.86
C ARG A 18 -2.46 -3.98 21.40
N ASP A 19 -2.29 -3.98 22.71
CA ASP A 19 -1.47 -4.96 23.44
C ASP A 19 -2.40 -6.09 23.91
N THR A 20 -2.38 -7.20 23.17
CA THR A 20 -3.24 -8.36 23.45
C THR A 20 -2.82 -9.12 24.70
N GLN A 21 -1.55 -9.04 25.11
CA GLN A 21 -1.04 -9.71 26.29
C GLN A 21 -1.57 -9.05 27.56
N LYS A 22 -1.61 -7.72 27.58
CA LYS A 22 -2.10 -6.93 28.73
C LYS A 22 -3.56 -6.48 28.59
N GLY A 23 -4.22 -6.78 27.47
CA GLY A 23 -5.62 -6.42 27.24
C GLY A 23 -5.87 -4.91 27.18
N ARG A 24 -4.89 -4.12 26.72
CA ARG A 24 -4.96 -2.65 26.67
C ARG A 24 -4.80 -2.11 25.25
N GLU A 25 -5.23 -0.88 25.04
CA GLU A 25 -5.04 -0.14 23.79
C GLU A 25 -4.38 1.22 24.10
N GLY A 26 -3.47 1.67 23.25
CA GLY A 26 -2.79 2.94 23.40
C GLY A 26 -2.57 3.64 22.07
N ARG A 27 -2.19 4.92 22.11
CA ARG A 27 -1.88 5.70 20.91
C ARG A 27 -0.38 5.76 20.67
N ILE A 28 0.04 5.52 19.44
CA ILE A 28 1.43 5.72 19.03
C ILE A 28 1.69 7.22 18.93
N VAL A 29 2.64 7.72 19.72
CA VAL A 29 3.00 9.15 19.78
C VAL A 29 4.40 9.43 19.26
N GLY A 30 5.20 8.40 19.00
CA GLY A 30 6.55 8.54 18.46
C GLY A 30 7.08 7.24 17.87
N VAL A 31 8.04 7.37 16.98
CA VAL A 31 8.74 6.26 16.33
C VAL A 31 10.23 6.58 16.30
N ASP A 32 11.07 5.63 16.69
CA ASP A 32 12.52 5.69 16.54
C ASP A 32 13.00 4.46 15.76
N GLN A 33 13.60 4.71 14.60
CA GLN A 33 14.16 3.69 13.71
C GLN A 33 15.67 3.86 13.49
N SER A 34 16.32 4.71 14.29
CA SER A 34 17.76 4.98 14.17
C SER A 34 18.61 3.80 14.62
N GLN A 35 18.06 2.95 15.47
CA GLN A 35 18.71 1.77 16.04
C GLN A 35 18.41 0.50 15.23
N ALA A 36 19.16 -0.57 15.51
CA ALA A 36 18.94 -1.87 14.90
C ALA A 36 17.52 -2.42 15.14
N THR A 37 16.97 -2.13 16.33
CA THR A 37 15.61 -2.52 16.72
C THR A 37 14.71 -1.29 16.70
N PRO A 38 13.69 -1.23 15.83
CA PRO A 38 12.75 -0.12 15.79
C PRO A 38 11.89 -0.08 17.05
N VAL A 39 11.53 1.13 17.45
CA VAL A 39 10.82 1.41 18.69
C VAL A 39 9.62 2.31 18.45
N LEU A 40 8.52 1.97 19.11
CA LEU A 40 7.33 2.81 19.21
C LEU A 40 7.24 3.41 20.62
N TRP A 41 6.87 4.69 20.68
CA TRP A 41 6.45 5.33 21.93
C TRP A 41 4.92 5.34 21.98
N VAL A 42 4.34 4.74 23.02
CA VAL A 42 2.90 4.50 23.10
C VAL A 42 2.32 5.06 24.40
N CYS A 43 1.31 5.91 24.29
CA CYS A 43 0.53 6.36 25.44
C CYS A 43 -0.67 5.42 25.63
N TRP A 44 -0.63 4.58 26.67
CA TRP A 44 -1.68 3.59 26.95
C TRP A 44 -2.91 4.17 27.65
N ALA A 45 -2.76 5.27 28.38
CA ALA A 45 -3.86 5.98 29.01
C ALA A 45 -3.61 7.49 29.00
N PRO A 46 -4.66 8.33 28.95
CA PRO A 46 -4.51 9.78 29.06
C PRO A 46 -3.79 10.17 30.37
N GLY A 47 -2.78 11.01 30.27
CA GLY A 47 -2.02 11.48 31.44
C GLY A 47 -0.98 10.51 32.00
N GLN A 48 -0.94 9.25 31.54
CA GLN A 48 0.25 8.41 31.70
C GLN A 48 1.24 8.75 30.59
N GLY A 49 2.51 8.95 30.97
CA GLY A 49 3.59 9.15 29.99
C GLY A 49 3.67 8.01 28.97
N SER A 50 4.50 8.19 27.94
CA SER A 50 4.67 7.17 26.91
C SER A 50 5.54 6.01 27.41
N GLU A 51 5.16 4.79 27.01
CA GLU A 51 5.95 3.57 27.20
C GLU A 51 6.72 3.26 25.92
N ARG A 52 7.94 2.73 26.08
CA ARG A 52 8.78 2.26 24.99
C ARG A 52 8.39 0.82 24.63
N VAL A 53 8.00 0.59 23.38
CA VAL A 53 7.67 -0.73 22.83
C VAL A 53 8.68 -1.07 21.75
N GLU A 54 9.48 -2.10 21.99
CA GLU A 54 10.45 -2.61 21.03
C GLU A 54 9.78 -3.63 20.10
N LEU A 55 10.10 -3.53 18.81
CA LEU A 55 9.59 -4.43 17.79
C LEU A 55 10.74 -5.07 17.03
N THR A 56 10.55 -6.30 16.56
CA THR A 56 11.48 -6.83 15.55
C THR A 56 11.35 -6.01 14.26
N ARG A 57 12.39 -6.04 13.43
CA ARG A 57 12.35 -5.36 12.14
C ARG A 57 11.20 -5.87 11.26
N GLU A 58 10.94 -7.18 11.26
CA GLU A 58 9.83 -7.73 10.48
C GLU A 58 8.46 -7.26 10.98
N GLN A 59 8.27 -7.17 12.30
CA GLN A 59 7.02 -6.67 12.89
C GLN A 59 6.77 -5.20 12.52
N PHE A 60 7.82 -4.39 12.56
CA PHE A 60 7.74 -2.98 12.18
C PHE A 60 7.41 -2.79 10.70
N ASP A 61 8.09 -3.54 9.82
CA ASP A 61 7.83 -3.49 8.38
C ASP A 61 6.41 -3.98 8.03
N ALA A 62 5.91 -5.00 8.74
CA ALA A 62 4.54 -5.49 8.59
C ALA A 62 3.49 -4.45 9.02
N LEU A 63 3.72 -3.73 10.13
CA LEU A 63 2.86 -2.64 10.57
C LEU A 63 2.81 -1.52 9.52
N LEU A 64 3.95 -1.09 9.01
CA LEU A 64 4.02 -0.07 7.96
C LEU A 64 3.29 -0.49 6.68
N ALA A 65 3.44 -1.75 6.28
CA ALA A 65 2.74 -2.29 5.12
C ALA A 65 1.21 -2.27 5.31
N ALA A 66 0.73 -2.57 6.52
CA ALA A 66 -0.71 -2.53 6.84
C ALA A 66 -1.29 -1.11 6.83
N CYS A 67 -0.47 -0.09 7.09
CA CYS A 67 -0.90 1.32 7.05
C CYS A 67 -0.89 1.92 5.65
N ARG A 68 -0.22 1.30 4.67
CA ARG A 68 -0.22 1.80 3.30
C ARG A 68 -1.57 1.49 2.64
N PRO A 69 -2.18 2.46 1.94
CA PRO A 69 -3.34 2.17 1.14
C PRO A 69 -2.97 1.10 0.10
N PRO A 70 -3.88 0.17 -0.23
CA PRO A 70 -3.64 -0.78 -1.30
C PRO A 70 -3.32 0.01 -2.57
N ALA A 71 -2.28 -0.42 -3.29
CA ALA A 71 -1.90 0.22 -4.54
C ALA A 71 -3.14 0.33 -5.45
N PRO A 72 -3.38 1.47 -6.10
CA PRO A 72 -4.49 1.59 -7.03
C PRO A 72 -4.34 0.48 -8.07
N LYS A 73 -5.35 -0.39 -8.16
CA LYS A 73 -5.38 -1.42 -9.20
C LYS A 73 -5.22 -0.68 -10.54
N PRO A 74 -4.31 -1.11 -11.43
CA PRO A 74 -4.26 -0.52 -12.76
C PRO A 74 -5.64 -0.72 -13.36
N SER A 75 -6.38 0.38 -13.53
CA SER A 75 -7.59 0.38 -14.33
C SER A 75 -7.10 0.11 -15.74
N TYR A 76 -7.13 -1.16 -16.14
CA TYR A 76 -7.25 -1.48 -17.55
C TYR A 76 -8.58 -0.86 -17.98
N ARG A 77 -8.54 0.42 -18.37
CA ARG A 77 -9.54 0.99 -19.26
C ARG A 77 -9.44 0.09 -20.48
N ALA A 78 -10.38 -0.84 -20.58
CA ALA A 78 -10.51 -1.72 -21.73
C ALA A 78 -10.48 -0.80 -22.96
N ALA A 79 -9.38 -0.87 -23.70
CA ALA A 79 -9.42 -0.45 -25.09
C ALA A 79 -10.47 -1.36 -25.70
N GLU A 80 -11.60 -0.77 -26.08
CA GLU A 80 -12.63 -1.45 -26.84
C GLU A 80 -11.93 -2.12 -28.03
N PRO A 81 -12.07 -3.45 -28.22
CA PRO A 81 -11.69 -4.02 -29.49
C PRO A 81 -12.67 -3.43 -30.52
N THR A 82 -12.23 -2.43 -31.27
CA THR A 82 -12.78 -2.16 -32.60
C THR A 82 -12.61 -3.47 -33.36
N ALA A 83 -13.66 -4.28 -33.34
CA ALA A 83 -13.78 -5.43 -34.20
C ALA A 83 -13.66 -4.91 -35.63
N ASP A 84 -12.51 -5.17 -36.23
CA ASP A 84 -12.33 -5.20 -37.67
C ASP A 84 -13.42 -6.10 -38.24
N THR A 85 -14.44 -5.47 -38.81
CA THR A 85 -15.45 -6.14 -39.62
C THR A 85 -14.75 -6.68 -40.86
N ASP A 86 -14.35 -7.95 -40.77
CA ASP A 86 -14.06 -8.82 -41.91
C ASP A 86 -15.37 -9.02 -42.69
N THR A 87 -15.73 -8.06 -43.54
CA THR A 87 -16.69 -8.31 -44.61
C THR A 87 -15.90 -8.75 -45.83
N GLN A 88 -15.81 -10.06 -45.96
CA GLN A 88 -15.49 -10.79 -47.18
C GLN A 88 -16.36 -10.28 -48.34
N ILE A 89 -15.79 -9.42 -49.21
CA ILE A 89 -16.38 -9.09 -50.52
C ILE A 89 -15.60 -9.88 -51.57
N GLU A 90 -16.18 -11.00 -51.99
CA GLU A 90 -15.72 -11.79 -53.13
C GLU A 90 -15.73 -10.95 -54.43
N PRO A 91 -14.67 -11.01 -55.25
CA PRO A 91 -14.54 -10.23 -56.48
C PRO A 91 -14.91 -11.06 -57.72
N ARG A 92 -15.75 -10.55 -58.64
CA ARG A 92 -15.73 -11.02 -60.04
C ARG A 92 -16.31 -10.02 -61.07
N ARG A 93 -15.39 -9.26 -61.66
CA ARG A 93 -15.25 -8.83 -63.08
C ARG A 93 -16.50 -8.45 -63.91
N GLN A 94 -16.62 -7.13 -64.06
CA GLN A 94 -16.91 -6.28 -65.23
C GLN A 94 -16.85 -6.92 -66.65
N VAL A 95 -17.85 -6.64 -67.51
CA VAL A 95 -17.80 -6.24 -68.96
C VAL A 95 -19.21 -5.71 -69.34
N ALA A 96 -19.50 -4.41 -69.43
CA ALA A 96 -19.32 -3.44 -70.54
C ALA A 96 -20.18 -3.65 -71.82
N ARG A 97 -20.88 -2.57 -72.20
CA ARG A 97 -21.47 -2.22 -73.54
C ARG A 97 -22.84 -2.87 -73.82
N ARG A 98 -23.87 -2.21 -74.34
CA ARG A 98 -24.00 -0.99 -75.16
C ARG A 98 -25.43 -0.44 -75.03
#